data_AF-A0A3N4PJ10-F1
#
_entry.id   AF-A0A3N4PJ10-F1
#
_cell.length_a   1.000
_cell.length_b   1.000
_cell.length_c   1.000
_cell.angle_alpha   90.00
_cell.angle_beta   90.00
_cell.angle_gamma   90.00
#
_symmetry.space_group_name_H-M   'P 1'
#
loop_
_entity.id
_entity.type
_entity.pdbx_description
1 polymer ?
#
loop_
_entity_poly.entity_id
_entity_poly.type
_entity_poly.pdbx_seq_one_letter_code
_entity_poly.pdbx_strand_id
1 'polypeptide(L)'
;MAIMNNHHYAKTNHFSNNSPIHEFISAFPSPEQVNKLSWELLIAAMGSEHADMWSKEERANMMLFVELAQQALHEIYEPVEDFV
;
A
#
# COMPACT_ATOMS: atom_id res chain seq x y z
N MET A 1 -21.09 37.68 15.11
CA MET A 1 -19.96 37.24 14.26
C MET A 1 -19.12 36.28 15.08
N ALA A 2 -19.32 34.97 14.89
CA ALA A 2 -18.49 33.95 15.53
C ALA A 2 -17.57 33.36 14.46
N ILE A 3 -16.26 33.49 14.68
CA ILE A 3 -15.20 32.92 13.83
C ILE A 3 -15.20 31.42 14.12
N MET A 4 -15.68 30.62 13.17
CA MET A 4 -15.60 29.17 13.22
C MET A 4 -14.20 28.73 12.80
N ASN A 5 -13.38 28.36 13.79
CA ASN A 5 -12.12 27.66 13.57
C ASN A 5 -12.41 26.23 13.07
N ASN A 6 -12.55 26.06 11.75
CA ASN A 6 -12.56 24.73 11.14
C ASN A 6 -11.13 24.18 11.07
N HIS A 7 -10.69 23.54 12.16
CA HIS A 7 -9.60 22.58 12.06
C HIS A 7 -10.17 21.30 11.45
N HIS A 8 -10.01 21.12 10.14
CA HIS A 8 -10.21 19.86 9.47
C HIS A 8 -9.19 18.84 9.99
N TYR A 9 -9.58 18.09 11.01
CA TYR A 9 -8.89 16.85 11.36
C TYR A 9 -9.30 15.82 10.33
N ALA A 10 -8.41 15.57 9.36
CA ALA A 10 -8.47 14.35 8.55
C ALA A 10 -8.43 13.18 9.53
N LYS A 11 -9.54 12.44 9.67
CA LYS A 11 -9.56 11.22 10.45
C LYS A 11 -8.85 10.14 9.65
N THR A 12 -7.57 10.03 9.92
CA THR A 12 -6.71 8.92 9.52
C THR A 12 -7.36 7.60 9.92
N ASN A 13 -7.27 6.58 9.05
CA ASN A 13 -7.66 5.21 9.37
C ASN A 13 -7.29 4.89 10.83
N HIS A 14 -8.28 4.43 11.61
CA HIS A 14 -8.21 4.34 13.08
C HIS A 14 -7.34 3.16 13.54
N PHE A 15 -6.18 3.00 12.93
CA PHE A 15 -5.13 2.14 13.41
C PHE A 15 -4.70 2.65 14.79
N SER A 16 -4.54 1.75 15.76
CA SER A 16 -3.88 2.14 17.00
C SER A 16 -2.52 2.74 16.66
N ASN A 17 -2.04 3.72 17.43
CA ASN A 17 -0.74 4.37 17.20
C ASN A 17 0.44 3.38 17.17
N ASN A 18 0.23 2.12 17.59
CA ASN A 18 1.20 1.01 17.59
C ASN A 18 0.80 -0.11 16.62
N SER A 19 0.01 0.18 15.59
CA SER A 19 -0.35 -0.79 14.56
C SER A 19 0.79 -0.90 13.53
N PRO A 20 1.14 -2.12 13.08
CA PRO A 20 2.08 -2.30 11.96
C PRO A 20 1.67 -1.53 10.70
N ILE A 21 0.37 -1.33 10.48
CA ILE A 21 -0.13 -0.55 9.33
C ILE A 21 0.18 0.94 9.50
N HIS A 22 0.08 1.46 10.72
CA HIS A 22 0.43 2.85 11.00
C HIS A 22 1.94 3.09 10.82
N GLU A 23 2.78 2.17 11.31
CA GLU A 23 4.23 2.22 11.08
C GLU A 23 4.56 2.13 9.59
N PHE A 24 3.88 1.26 8.85
CA PHE A 24 4.06 1.11 7.41
C PHE A 24 3.70 2.39 6.64
N ILE A 25 2.52 2.97 6.89
CA ILE A 25 2.09 4.22 6.25
C ILE A 25 3.03 5.37 6.63
N SER A 26 3.53 5.41 7.87
CA SER A 26 4.51 6.41 8.29
C SER A 26 5.86 6.26 7.59
N ALA A 27 6.29 5.04 7.29
CA ALA A 27 7.54 4.77 6.57
C ALA A 27 7.40 5.02 5.06
N PHE A 28 6.21 4.80 4.50
CA PHE A 28 5.91 4.97 3.08
C PHE A 28 4.66 5.83 2.90
N PRO A 29 4.77 7.16 2.83
CA PRO A 29 3.62 8.05 2.87
C PRO A 29 2.79 8.10 1.58
N SER A 30 3.23 7.46 0.49
CA SER A 30 2.55 7.46 -0.80
C SER A 30 2.29 6.02 -1.27
N PRO A 31 1.04 5.64 -1.60
CA PRO A 31 0.75 4.34 -2.16
C PRO A 31 1.41 4.16 -3.54
N GLU A 32 1.56 5.22 -4.33
CA GLU A 32 2.28 5.18 -5.61
C GLU A 32 3.75 4.80 -5.42
N GLN A 33 4.40 5.30 -4.36
CA GLN A 33 5.77 4.93 -4.01
C GLN A 33 5.87 3.44 -3.67
N VAL A 34 4.94 2.92 -2.86
CA VAL A 34 4.92 1.49 -2.49
C VAL A 34 4.66 0.62 -3.71
N ASN A 35 3.72 1.00 -4.58
CA ASN A 35 3.41 0.28 -5.81
C ASN A 35 4.61 0.22 -6.75
N LYS A 36 5.33 1.34 -6.89
CA LYS A 36 6.56 1.39 -7.67
C LYS A 36 7.63 0.46 -7.09
N LEU A 37 7.86 0.52 -5.78
CA LEU A 37 8.84 -0.32 -5.10
C LEU A 37 8.49 -1.81 -5.19
N SER A 38 7.21 -2.18 -5.04
CA SER A 38 6.77 -3.57 -5.17
C SER A 38 7.01 -4.11 -6.59
N TRP A 39 6.83 -3.27 -7.61
CA TRP A 39 7.13 -3.63 -8.99
C TRP A 39 8.64 -3.77 -9.27
N GLU A 40 9.45 -2.85 -8.75
CA GLU A 40 10.91 -2.92 -8.86
C GLU A 40 11.47 -4.18 -8.17
N LEU A 41 10.93 -4.53 -7.00
CA LEU A 41 11.28 -5.75 -6.28
C LEU A 41 10.89 -7.02 -7.05
N LEU A 42 9.71 -7.03 -7.67
CA LEU A 42 9.29 -8.17 -8.48
C LEU A 42 10.21 -8.34 -9.71
N ILE A 43 10.55 -7.26 -10.40
CA ILE A 43 11.48 -7.30 -11.54
C ILE A 43 12.86 -7.81 -11.09
N ALA A 44 13.37 -7.31 -9.97
CA ALA A 44 14.64 -7.78 -9.41
C ALA A 44 14.57 -9.28 -9.04
N ALA A 45 13.47 -9.73 -8.45
CA ALA A 45 13.27 -11.14 -8.12
C ALA A 45 13.20 -12.01 -9.39
N MET A 46 12.44 -11.60 -10.40
CA MET A 46 12.30 -12.30 -11.69
C MET A 46 13.61 -12.36 -12.48
N GLY A 47 14.51 -11.40 -12.28
CA GLY A 47 15.85 -11.38 -12.87
C GLY A 47 16.92 -12.09 -12.05
N SER A 48 16.59 -12.56 -10.84
CA SER A 48 17.53 -13.26 -9.96
C SER A 48 17.62 -14.75 -10.30
N GLU A 49 18.73 -15.39 -9.92
CA GLU A 49 18.91 -16.86 -10.03
C GLU A 49 17.79 -17.63 -9.31
N HIS A 50 17.15 -17.03 -8.31
CA HIS A 50 16.02 -17.65 -7.61
C HIS A 50 14.80 -17.84 -8.52
N ALA A 51 14.57 -16.94 -9.48
CA ALA A 51 13.46 -17.05 -10.41
C ALA A 51 13.66 -18.14 -11.47
N ASP A 52 14.88 -18.63 -11.69
CA ASP A 52 15.14 -19.78 -12.57
C ASP A 52 14.53 -21.08 -12.02
N MET A 53 14.25 -21.12 -10.71
CA MET A 53 13.52 -22.22 -10.08
C MET A 53 12.01 -22.11 -10.23
N TRP A 54 11.48 -20.94 -10.62
CA TRP A 54 10.05 -20.74 -10.79
C TRP A 54 9.56 -21.29 -12.13
N SER A 55 8.55 -22.14 -12.04
CA SER A 55 7.71 -22.53 -13.16
C SER A 55 6.97 -21.33 -13.76
N LYS A 56 6.40 -21.52 -14.95
CA LYS A 56 5.57 -20.50 -15.62
C LYS A 56 4.35 -20.11 -14.78
N GLU A 57 3.78 -21.06 -14.07
CA GLU A 57 2.63 -20.84 -13.19
C GLU A 57 3.02 -20.01 -11.97
N GLU A 58 4.14 -20.34 -11.32
CA GLU A 58 4.66 -19.56 -10.18
C GLU A 58 4.96 -18.12 -10.59
N ARG A 59 5.59 -17.90 -11.76
CA ARG A 59 5.82 -16.55 -12.29
C ARG A 59 4.52 -15.76 -12.48
N ALA A 60 3.49 -16.40 -13.05
CA ALA A 60 2.17 -15.78 -13.22
C ALA A 60 1.51 -15.45 -11.88
N ASN A 61 1.61 -16.34 -10.89
CA ASN A 61 1.08 -16.12 -9.55
C ASN A 61 1.78 -14.97 -8.83
N MET A 62 3.09 -14.79 -9.00
CA MET A 62 3.82 -13.65 -8.41
C MET A 62 3.39 -12.31 -9.03
N MET A 63 3.17 -12.27 -10.34
CA MET A 63 2.62 -11.10 -11.03
C MET A 63 1.23 -10.75 -10.48
N LEU A 64 0.32 -11.75 -10.42
CA LEU A 64 -1.02 -11.56 -9.87
C LEU A 64 -1.00 -11.12 -8.40
N PHE A 65 -0.12 -11.71 -7.59
CA PHE A 65 0.05 -11.31 -6.19
C PHE A 65 0.38 -9.82 -6.06
N VAL A 66 1.33 -9.32 -6.85
CA VAL A 66 1.71 -7.91 -6.78
C VAL A 66 0.58 -7.00 -7.24
N GLU A 67 -0.15 -7.36 -8.31
CA GLU A 67 -1.33 -6.60 -8.74
C GLU A 67 -2.40 -6.49 -7.65
N LEU A 68 -2.74 -7.62 -7.01
CA LEU A 68 -3.73 -7.64 -5.92
C LEU A 68 -3.23 -6.89 -4.67
N ALA A 69 -1.95 -7.02 -4.33
CA ALA A 69 -1.35 -6.28 -3.22
C ALA A 69 -1.38 -4.77 -3.45
N GLN A 70 -1.11 -4.32 -4.68
CA GLN A 70 -1.20 -2.90 -5.04
C GLN A 70 -2.64 -2.37 -4.93
N GLN A 71 -3.64 -3.14 -5.36
CA GLN A 71 -5.05 -2.78 -5.18
C GLN A 71 -5.43 -2.66 -3.70
N ALA A 72 -5.04 -3.64 -2.87
CA ALA A 72 -5.28 -3.59 -1.44
C ALA A 72 -4.57 -2.41 -0.76
N LEU A 73 -3.37 -2.03 -1.23
CA LEU A 73 -2.67 -0.85 -0.74
C LEU A 73 -3.44 0.43 -1.00
N HIS A 74 -4.11 0.57 -2.14
CA HIS A 74 -4.97 1.75 -2.37
C HIS A 74 -6.07 1.86 -1.29
N GLU A 75 -6.74 0.77 -0.95
CA GLU A 75 -7.76 0.75 0.11
C GLU A 75 -7.20 1.09 1.49
N ILE A 76 -5.96 0.68 1.78
CA ILE A 76 -5.27 0.98 3.07
C ILE A 76 -4.96 2.48 3.20
N TYR A 77 -4.66 3.15 2.09
CA TYR A 77 -4.30 4.57 2.06
C TYR A 77 -5.50 5.50 1.84
N GLU A 78 -6.61 4.99 1.29
CA GLU A 78 -7.84 5.76 1.16
C GLU A 78 -8.43 6.08 2.55
N PRO A 79 -8.74 7.35 2.84
CA PRO A 79 -9.51 7.70 4.02
C PRO A 79 -10.95 7.22 3.83
N VAL A 80 -11.51 6.53 4.82
CA VAL A 80 -12.92 6.13 4.82
C VAL A 80 -13.78 7.40 4.77
N GLU A 81 -14.42 7.67 3.63
CA GLU A 81 -15.48 8.68 3.54
C GLU A 81 -16.71 8.13 4.27
N ASP A 82 -16.93 8.59 5.51
CA ASP A 82 -18.19 8.37 6.21
C ASP A 82 -19.30 9.11 5.44
N PHE A 83 -20.21 8.35 4.83
CA PHE A 83 -21.47 8.90 4.31
C PHE A 83 -22.27 9.50 5.47
N VAL A 84 -22.39 10.83 5.47
CA VAL A 84 -23.28 11.62 6.36
C VAL A 84 -24.73 11.51 5.90
#